data_AF-A0A954BZ07-F1
#
_entry.id   AF-A0A954BZ07-F1
#
_cell.length_a   1.000
_cell.length_b   1.000
_cell.length_c   1.000
_cell.angle_alpha   90.00
_cell.angle_beta   90.00
_cell.angle_gamma   90.00
#
_symmetry.space_group_name_H-M   'P 1'
#
loop_
_entity.id
_entity.type
_entity.pdbx_description
1 polymer ?
#
loop_
_entity_poly.entity_id
_entity_poly.type
_entity_poly.pdbx_seq_one_letter_code
_entity_poly.pdbx_strand_id
1 'polypeptide(L)'
;MNSGCGDEQGPERDVTKPLLWTLIGLIVAAIVALAAIPLMSTSGRDARRTEGEQLMGAARDACRTAYLKHGNVEDARAALRDQLQDLEGKYYGVAGELEILDQERARVKAMPHGADQPIGYMEFDWSTGESKIAWP
;
A
#
# COMPACT_ATOMS: atom_id res chain seq x y z
N MET A 1 32.24 24.98 -79.05
CA MET A 1 32.82 25.16 -77.71
C MET A 1 31.89 26.07 -76.94
N ASN A 2 31.16 25.54 -75.97
CA ASN A 2 30.55 26.35 -74.90
C ASN A 2 30.51 25.48 -73.65
N SER A 3 31.14 26.04 -72.61
CA SER A 3 31.46 25.44 -71.32
C SER A 3 30.21 25.17 -70.48
N GLY A 4 30.27 24.11 -69.70
CA GLY A 4 29.27 23.82 -68.68
C GLY A 4 29.42 24.71 -67.45
N CYS A 5 28.36 24.71 -66.63
CA CYS A 5 28.45 24.74 -65.17
C CYS A 5 27.08 24.28 -64.66
N GLY A 6 26.99 23.03 -64.21
CA GLY A 6 25.84 22.52 -63.48
C GLY A 6 26.08 22.79 -62.00
N ASP A 7 25.34 23.75 -61.44
CA ASP A 7 25.30 23.96 -60.00
C ASP A 7 24.41 22.86 -59.38
N GLU A 8 25.03 21.77 -58.94
CA GLU A 8 24.42 20.80 -58.04
C GLU A 8 24.34 21.41 -56.63
N GLN A 9 23.25 22.13 -56.35
CA GLN A 9 22.86 22.44 -54.97
C GLN A 9 22.38 21.15 -54.31
N GLY A 10 23.31 20.44 -53.66
CA GLY A 10 23.00 19.32 -52.78
C GLY A 10 22.06 19.76 -51.65
N PRO A 11 21.14 18.90 -51.18
CA PRO A 11 20.17 19.27 -50.18
C PRO A 11 20.89 19.61 -48.87
N GLU A 12 20.90 20.89 -48.48
CA GLU A 12 21.15 21.31 -47.11
C GLU A 12 20.15 20.57 -46.22
N ARG A 13 20.59 19.45 -45.63
CA ARG A 13 19.85 18.76 -44.59
C ARG A 13 19.79 19.73 -43.42
N ASP A 14 18.66 20.41 -43.32
CA ASP A 14 18.26 21.31 -42.25
C ASP A 14 18.23 20.52 -40.92
N VAL A 15 19.41 20.30 -40.34
CA VAL A 15 19.68 19.50 -39.13
C VAL A 15 19.07 20.11 -37.86
N THR A 16 18.55 21.34 -37.95
CA THR A 16 17.89 22.05 -36.85
C THR A 16 16.53 21.42 -36.50
N LYS A 17 15.79 20.94 -37.49
CA LYS A 17 14.47 20.31 -37.31
C LYS A 17 14.52 19.03 -36.46
N PRO A 18 15.35 18.01 -36.74
CA PRO A 18 15.37 16.78 -35.95
C PRO A 18 15.85 16.99 -34.50
N LEU A 19 16.77 17.93 -34.27
CA LEU A 19 17.26 18.26 -32.93
C LEU A 19 16.15 18.91 -32.08
N LEU A 20 15.41 19.86 -32.67
CA LEU A 20 14.29 20.53 -32.00
C LEU A 20 13.18 19.53 -31.63
N TRP A 21 12.80 18.64 -32.55
CA TRP A 21 11.79 17.61 -32.30
C TRP A 21 12.21 16.63 -31.21
N THR A 22 13.49 16.26 -31.17
CA THR A 22 14.02 15.38 -30.11
C THR A 22 13.97 16.06 -28.75
N LEU A 23 14.33 17.35 -28.68
CA LEU A 23 14.30 18.14 -27.45
C LEU A 23 12.87 18.30 -26.92
N ILE A 24 11.91 18.60 -27.81
CA ILE A 24 10.48 18.71 -27.45
C ILE A 24 9.97 17.35 -26.94
N GLY A 25 10.30 16.25 -27.62
CA GLY A 25 9.90 14.91 -27.18
C GLY A 25 10.44 14.56 -25.79
N LEU A 26 11.68 14.94 -25.49
CA LEU A 26 12.32 14.72 -24.19
C LEU A 26 11.63 15.53 -23.07
N ILE A 27 11.28 16.79 -23.35
CA ILE A 27 10.56 17.67 -22.42
C ILE A 27 9.16 17.11 -22.13
N VAL A 28 8.42 16.67 -23.16
CA VAL A 28 7.08 16.10 -23.00
C VAL A 28 7.14 14.79 -22.20
N ALA A 29 8.10 13.91 -22.49
CA ALA A 29 8.28 12.67 -21.73
C ALA A 29 8.60 12.92 -20.26
N ALA A 30 9.46 13.92 -19.96
CA ALA A 30 9.77 14.30 -18.58
C ALA A 30 8.55 14.84 -17.83
N ILE A 31 7.73 15.68 -18.45
CA ILE A 31 6.51 16.23 -17.83
C ILE A 31 5.49 15.13 -17.54
N VAL A 32 5.27 14.20 -18.49
CA VAL A 32 4.35 13.07 -18.30
C VAL A 32 4.84 12.13 -17.21
N ALA A 33 6.15 11.85 -17.15
CA ALA A 33 6.73 11.07 -16.07
C ALA A 33 6.55 11.73 -14.70
N LEU A 34 6.78 13.05 -14.60
CA LEU A 34 6.55 13.82 -13.36
C LEU A 34 5.08 13.82 -12.94
N ALA A 35 4.14 13.89 -13.88
CA ALA A 35 2.71 13.85 -13.60
C ALA A 35 2.20 12.46 -13.17
N ALA A 36 2.86 11.37 -13.60
CA ALA A 36 2.48 10.00 -13.27
C ALA A 36 2.95 9.56 -11.86
N ILE A 37 4.03 10.14 -11.34
CA ILE A 37 4.58 9.82 -10.01
C ILE A 37 3.56 10.06 -8.86
N PRO A 38 2.84 11.21 -8.77
CA PRO A 38 1.92 11.42 -7.67
C PRO A 38 0.72 10.45 -7.68
N LEU A 39 0.22 10.06 -8.86
CA LEU A 39 -0.92 9.14 -9.01
C LEU A 39 -0.63 7.71 -8.54
N MET A 40 0.58 7.19 -8.76
CA MET A 40 0.96 5.87 -8.23
C MET A 40 1.15 5.88 -6.71
N SER A 41 1.57 7.00 -6.14
CA SER A 41 1.82 7.13 -4.70
C SER A 41 0.54 7.16 -3.86
N THR A 42 -0.55 7.74 -4.38
CA THR A 42 -1.85 7.80 -3.69
C THR A 42 -2.55 6.45 -3.74
N SER A 43 -2.62 5.81 -4.91
CA SER A 43 -3.20 4.46 -5.04
C SER A 43 -2.45 3.42 -4.20
N GLY A 44 -1.13 3.55 -4.06
CA GLY A 44 -0.34 2.66 -3.22
C GLY A 44 -0.63 2.80 -1.73
N ARG A 45 -0.90 4.02 -1.25
CA ARG A 45 -1.25 4.28 0.16
C ARG A 45 -2.65 3.80 0.50
N ASP A 46 -3.60 4.02 -0.40
CA ASP A 46 -4.98 3.58 -0.20
C ASP A 46 -5.09 2.05 -0.28
N ALA A 47 -4.42 1.41 -1.24
CA ALA A 47 -4.38 -0.05 -1.34
C ALA A 47 -3.79 -0.71 -0.09
N ARG A 48 -2.74 -0.10 0.45
CA ARG A 48 -2.12 -0.51 1.72
C ARG A 48 -3.10 -0.41 2.89
N ARG A 49 -3.79 0.73 3.01
CA ARG A 49 -4.78 0.95 4.07
C ARG A 49 -5.96 -0.03 3.95
N THR A 50 -6.49 -0.24 2.75
CA THR A 50 -7.59 -1.18 2.51
C THR A 50 -7.19 -2.61 2.86
N GLU A 51 -5.99 -3.06 2.51
CA GLU A 51 -5.50 -4.38 2.92
C GLU A 51 -5.41 -4.49 4.46
N GLY A 52 -4.87 -3.48 5.13
CA GLY A 52 -4.82 -3.43 6.58
C GLY A 52 -6.22 -3.46 7.23
N GLU A 53 -7.19 -2.76 6.65
CA GLU A 53 -8.60 -2.77 7.12
C GLU A 53 -9.25 -4.16 6.93
N GLN A 54 -8.95 -4.85 5.83
CA GLN A 54 -9.45 -6.22 5.60
C GLN A 54 -8.86 -7.23 6.59
N LEU A 55 -7.55 -7.18 6.81
CA LEU A 55 -6.87 -8.05 7.78
C LEU A 55 -7.38 -7.81 9.20
N MET A 56 -7.56 -6.55 9.59
CA MET A 56 -8.14 -6.20 10.88
C MET A 56 -9.61 -6.62 11.01
N GLY A 57 -10.38 -6.54 9.92
CA GLY A 57 -11.73 -7.08 9.87
C GLY A 57 -11.75 -8.59 10.13
N ALA A 58 -10.85 -9.35 9.49
CA ALA A 58 -10.72 -10.78 9.73
C ALA A 58 -10.29 -11.08 11.18
N ALA A 59 -9.36 -10.30 11.73
CA ALA A 59 -8.94 -10.43 13.13
C ALA A 59 -10.10 -10.17 14.11
N ARG A 60 -10.95 -9.18 13.82
CA ARG A 60 -12.17 -8.91 14.61
C ARG A 60 -13.10 -10.12 14.62
N ASP A 61 -13.35 -10.70 13.46
CA ASP A 61 -14.25 -11.84 13.34
C ASP A 61 -13.69 -13.05 14.08
N ALA A 62 -12.38 -13.31 13.95
CA ALA A 62 -11.68 -14.33 14.73
C ALA A 62 -11.86 -14.09 16.24
N CYS A 63 -11.58 -12.87 16.72
CA CYS A 63 -11.75 -12.48 18.13
C CYS A 63 -13.18 -12.77 18.61
N ARG A 64 -14.18 -12.32 17.86
CA ARG A 64 -15.58 -12.53 18.18
C ARG A 64 -15.94 -14.01 18.24
N THR A 65 -15.52 -14.80 17.27
CA THR A 65 -15.78 -16.24 17.23
C THR A 65 -15.12 -16.97 18.39
N ALA A 66 -13.86 -16.66 18.71
CA ALA A 66 -13.15 -17.26 19.83
C ALA A 66 -13.84 -16.94 21.16
N TYR A 67 -14.22 -15.68 21.39
CA TYR A 67 -14.92 -15.29 22.60
C TYR A 67 -16.27 -15.96 22.76
N LEU A 68 -17.09 -16.02 21.69
CA LEU A 68 -18.38 -16.71 21.71
C LEU A 68 -18.24 -18.22 21.97
N LYS A 69 -17.14 -18.83 21.52
CA LYS A 69 -16.89 -20.26 21.71
C LYS A 69 -16.43 -20.60 23.13
N HIS A 70 -15.57 -19.77 23.71
CA HIS A 70 -14.92 -20.07 24.99
C HIS A 70 -15.63 -19.42 26.20
N GLY A 71 -16.33 -18.31 25.99
CA GLY A 71 -17.09 -17.63 27.05
C GLY A 71 -16.24 -16.91 28.10
N ASN A 72 -14.91 -16.89 27.95
CA ASN A 72 -14.00 -16.09 28.76
C ASN A 72 -12.83 -15.57 27.91
N VAL A 73 -12.19 -14.48 28.38
CA VAL A 73 -11.15 -13.76 27.63
C VAL A 73 -9.82 -14.52 27.56
N GLU A 74 -9.43 -15.22 28.63
CA GLU A 74 -8.14 -15.92 28.71
C GLU A 74 -8.07 -17.12 27.74
N ASP A 75 -9.12 -17.94 27.70
CA ASP A 75 -9.20 -19.08 26.79
C ASP A 75 -9.37 -18.62 25.34
N ALA A 76 -10.16 -17.56 25.11
CA ALA A 76 -10.29 -16.95 23.79
C ALA A 76 -8.93 -16.43 23.28
N ARG A 77 -8.14 -15.77 24.16
CA ARG A 77 -6.80 -15.29 23.84
C ARG A 77 -5.85 -16.41 23.45
N ALA A 78 -5.87 -17.53 24.17
CA ALA A 78 -5.03 -18.68 23.85
C ALA A 78 -5.38 -19.26 22.47
N ALA A 79 -6.67 -19.38 22.16
CA ALA A 79 -7.14 -19.88 20.87
C ALA A 79 -6.88 -18.90 19.70
N LEU A 80 -6.84 -17.60 19.98
CA LEU A 80 -6.63 -16.56 18.97
C LEU A 80 -5.19 -16.43 18.51
N ARG A 81 -4.22 -16.78 19.35
CA ARG A 81 -2.79 -16.64 19.02
C ARG A 81 -2.46 -17.27 17.66
N ASP A 82 -2.89 -18.51 17.46
CA ASP A 82 -2.59 -19.25 16.23
C ASP A 82 -3.35 -18.65 15.03
N GLN A 83 -4.61 -18.25 15.22
CA GLN A 83 -5.44 -17.66 14.16
C GLN A 83 -4.94 -16.28 13.72
N LEU A 84 -4.46 -15.45 14.64
CA LEU A 84 -3.95 -14.12 14.33
C LEU A 84 -2.59 -14.18 13.63
N GLN A 85 -1.77 -15.20 13.90
CA GLN A 85 -0.50 -15.42 13.19
C GLN A 85 -0.72 -15.75 11.71
N ASP A 86 -1.83 -16.41 11.37
CA ASP A 86 -2.17 -16.75 9.99
C ASP A 86 -2.72 -15.55 9.19
N LEU A 87 -3.01 -14.42 9.84
CA LEU A 87 -3.53 -13.21 9.19
C LEU A 87 -2.39 -12.36 8.63
N GLU A 88 -1.88 -12.78 7.48
CA GLU A 88 -0.79 -12.13 6.76
C GLU A 88 -1.23 -11.66 5.37
N GLY A 89 -0.91 -10.40 5.04
CA GLY A 89 -1.09 -9.81 3.73
C GLY A 89 0.23 -9.44 3.06
N LYS A 90 0.14 -8.80 1.90
CA LYS A 90 1.28 -8.41 1.07
C LYS A 90 2.12 -7.30 1.70
N TYR A 91 1.51 -6.32 2.34
CA TYR A 91 2.22 -5.18 2.95
C TYR A 91 2.28 -5.26 4.48
N TYR A 92 1.33 -5.96 5.09
CA TYR A 92 1.13 -5.99 6.54
C TYR A 92 0.73 -7.38 7.00
N GLY A 93 1.08 -7.72 8.24
CA GLY A 93 0.50 -8.82 8.99
C GLY A 93 -0.20 -8.31 10.24
N VAL A 94 -1.09 -9.12 10.79
CA VAL A 94 -1.61 -8.92 12.12
C VAL A 94 -0.60 -9.47 13.12
N ALA A 95 -0.29 -8.74 14.18
CA ALA A 95 0.54 -9.26 15.24
C ALA A 95 -0.15 -10.51 15.84
N GLY A 96 0.58 -11.63 15.89
CA GLY A 96 0.12 -12.88 16.50
C GLY A 96 -0.10 -12.81 18.02
N GLU A 97 -0.11 -11.61 18.59
CA GLU A 97 -0.31 -11.35 20.00
C GLU A 97 -1.45 -10.36 20.20
N LEU A 98 -2.44 -10.82 20.96
CA LEU A 98 -3.53 -10.01 21.48
C LEU A 98 -3.09 -9.37 22.81
N GLU A 99 -3.10 -8.04 22.84
CA GLU A 99 -2.82 -7.23 24.03
C GLU A 99 -4.13 -6.99 24.78
N ILE A 100 -4.25 -7.48 26.02
CA ILE A 100 -5.43 -7.23 26.85
C ILE A 100 -5.28 -5.86 27.50
N LEU A 101 -6.20 -4.94 27.22
CA LEU A 101 -6.20 -3.61 27.84
C LEU A 101 -6.89 -3.66 29.20
N ASP A 102 -8.03 -4.35 29.27
CA ASP A 102 -8.79 -4.60 30.49
C ASP A 102 -9.69 -5.83 30.31
N GLN A 103 -10.59 -6.10 31.27
CA GLN A 103 -11.48 -7.27 31.24
C GLN A 103 -12.47 -7.28 30.08
N GLU A 104 -12.74 -6.13 29.46
CA GLU A 104 -13.74 -5.97 28.41
C GLU A 104 -13.13 -5.57 27.07
N ARG A 105 -11.84 -5.19 27.04
CA ARG A 105 -11.18 -4.70 25.83
C ARG A 105 -9.84 -5.35 25.58
N ALA A 106 -9.58 -5.62 24.31
CA ALA A 106 -8.29 -6.05 23.81
C ALA A 106 -7.87 -5.25 22.59
N ARG A 107 -6.58 -5.34 22.27
CA ARG A 107 -5.97 -4.63 21.16
C ARG A 107 -5.12 -5.59 20.33
N VAL A 108 -5.24 -5.44 19.03
CA VAL A 108 -4.45 -6.13 18.02
C VAL A 108 -3.67 -5.08 17.22
N LYS A 109 -2.45 -5.41 16.81
CA LYS A 109 -1.54 -4.50 16.10
C LYS A 109 -1.41 -4.91 14.64
N ALA A 110 -1.42 -3.94 13.73
CA ALA A 110 -1.03 -4.14 12.34
C ALA A 110 0.47 -3.90 12.24
N MET A 111 1.21 -4.93 11.87
CA MET A 111 2.66 -4.87 11.73
C MET A 111 3.03 -4.83 10.25
N PRO A 112 3.79 -3.81 9.79
CA PRO A 112 4.41 -3.84 8.48
C PRO A 112 5.51 -4.91 8.44
N HIS A 113 5.67 -5.54 7.29
CA HIS A 113 6.75 -6.49 7.08
C HIS A 113 8.12 -5.81 7.21
N GLY A 114 8.97 -6.38 8.07
CA GLY A 114 10.33 -5.90 8.29
C GLY A 114 10.46 -4.61 9.10
N ALA A 115 9.42 -4.22 9.85
CA ALA A 115 9.51 -3.09 10.78
C ALA A 115 9.03 -3.46 12.19
N ASP A 116 9.66 -2.84 13.18
CA ASP A 116 9.41 -3.12 14.60
C ASP A 116 8.28 -2.27 15.19
N GLN A 117 7.77 -1.30 14.41
CA GLN A 117 6.70 -0.41 14.84
C GLN A 117 5.38 -0.76 14.15
N PRO A 118 4.28 -0.86 14.92
CA PRO A 118 2.96 -1.06 14.35
C PRO A 118 2.54 0.17 13.55
N ILE A 119 1.89 -0.07 12.41
CA ILE A 119 1.33 0.97 11.55
C ILE A 119 -0.15 1.21 11.83
N GLY A 120 -0.76 0.45 12.74
CA GLY A 120 -2.16 0.59 13.09
C GLY A 120 -2.54 -0.29 14.28
N TYR A 121 -3.64 0.06 14.91
CA TYR A 121 -4.19 -0.65 16.07
C TYR A 121 -5.67 -0.89 15.86
N MET A 122 -6.12 -2.08 16.19
CA MET A 122 -7.54 -2.37 16.36
C MET A 122 -7.81 -2.64 17.82
N GLU A 123 -8.70 -1.85 18.42
CA GLU A 123 -9.28 -2.14 19.73
C GLU A 123 -10.59 -2.89 19.53
N PHE A 124 -10.78 -3.97 20.28
CA PHE A 124 -11.94 -4.81 20.28
C PHE A 124 -12.56 -4.81 21.67
N ASP A 125 -13.87 -4.64 21.74
CA ASP A 125 -14.66 -4.72 22.97
C ASP A 125 -15.44 -6.04 22.99
N TRP A 126 -15.13 -6.90 23.96
CA TRP A 126 -15.74 -8.22 24.13
C TRP A 126 -17.21 -8.14 24.55
N SER A 127 -17.60 -7.09 25.28
CA SER A 127 -18.95 -6.93 25.84
C SER A 127 -19.96 -6.51 24.77
N THR A 128 -19.53 -5.65 23.84
CA THR A 128 -20.38 -5.12 22.76
C THR A 128 -20.13 -5.82 21.42
N GLY A 129 -18.97 -6.45 21.24
CA GLY A 129 -18.51 -6.98 19.95
C GLY A 129 -18.10 -5.88 18.95
N GLU A 130 -18.01 -4.64 19.41
CA GLU A 130 -17.56 -3.51 18.61
C GLU A 130 -16.04 -3.50 18.46
N SER A 131 -15.57 -2.85 17.40
CA SER A 131 -14.14 -2.69 17.14
C SER A 131 -13.86 -1.31 16.56
N LYS A 132 -12.74 -0.73 16.95
CA LYS A 132 -12.26 0.54 16.41
C LYS A 132 -10.85 0.39 15.88
N ILE A 133 -10.66 0.73 14.61
CA ILE A 133 -9.35 0.73 13.96
C ILE A 133 -8.81 2.17 13.96
N ALA A 134 -7.57 2.34 14.43
CA ALA A 134 -6.83 3.57 14.41
C ALA A 134 -5.54 3.40 13.61
N TRP A 135 -5.36 4.25 12.61
CA TRP A 135 -4.13 4.39 11.83
C TRP A 135 -3.45 5.71 12.28
N PRO A 136 -2.17 5.70 12.70
CA PRO A 136 -1.39 6.89 13.02
C PRO A 136 -1.06 7.74 11.79
#